data_AF-A0AAE3QDQ6-F1
#
_entry.id   AF-A0AAE3QDQ6-F1
#
_cell.length_a   1.000
_cell.length_b   1.000
_cell.length_c   1.000
_cell.angle_alpha   90.00
_cell.angle_beta   90.00
_cell.angle_gamma   90.00
#
_symmetry.space_group_name_H-M   'P 1'
#
loop_
_entity.id
_entity.type
_entity.pdbx_description
1 polymer ?
#
loop_
_entity_poly.entity_id
_entity_poly.type
_entity_poly.pdbx_seq_one_letter_code
_entity_poly.pdbx_strand_id
1 'polypeptide(L)'
;MDKKQILEEVLERMIHDDVTIKFHSVVRSSDGAFKNASDLTRIDERRKKVLAAMVRQEQLRSALSARPTLSHDKLATILAKQDIELEQLRRRNRLLASIIRRTTEVASEGGQTFLREFMRKQIQVLDEFEEEMKAGGER
;
A
#
# COMPACT_ATOMS: atom_id res chain seq x y z
N MET A 1 -5.32 -24.39 -25.59
CA MET A 1 -4.46 -23.52 -24.75
C MET A 1 -3.01 -23.90 -24.97
N ASP A 2 -2.12 -22.91 -25.05
CA ASP A 2 -0.69 -23.14 -25.17
C ASP A 2 -0.13 -23.71 -23.86
N LYS A 3 0.66 -24.78 -23.93
CA LYS A 3 1.33 -25.38 -22.75
C LYS A 3 2.21 -24.37 -22.00
N LYS A 4 2.69 -23.32 -22.68
CA LYS A 4 3.43 -22.24 -22.05
C LYS A 4 2.55 -21.40 -21.11
N GLN A 5 1.34 -21.06 -21.53
CA GLN A 5 0.37 -20.31 -20.73
C GLN A 5 -0.12 -21.13 -19.55
N ILE A 6 -0.43 -22.42 -19.78
CA ILE A 6 -0.83 -23.34 -18.70
C ILE A 6 0.27 -23.43 -17.63
N LEU A 7 1.55 -23.51 -18.03
CA LEU A 7 2.64 -23.53 -17.07
C LEU A 7 2.72 -22.24 -16.24
N GLU A 8 2.53 -21.07 -16.87
CA GLU A 8 2.52 -19.79 -16.16
C GLU A 8 1.36 -19.72 -15.15
N GLU A 9 0.15 -20.08 -15.56
CA GLU A 9 -1.03 -20.08 -14.69
C GLU A 9 -0.88 -21.03 -13.50
N VAL A 10 -0.37 -22.24 -13.73
CA VAL A 10 -0.14 -23.23 -12.66
C VAL A 10 0.92 -22.71 -11.68
N LEU A 11 2.02 -22.12 -12.17
CA LEU A 11 3.07 -21.59 -11.31
C LEU A 11 2.59 -20.39 -10.49
N GLU A 12 1.87 -19.43 -11.10
CA GLU A 12 1.31 -18.30 -10.36
C GLU A 12 0.32 -18.74 -9.29
N ARG A 13 -0.56 -19.72 -9.60
CA ARG A 13 -1.47 -20.31 -8.62
C ARG A 13 -0.72 -20.96 -7.46
N MET A 14 0.33 -21.73 -7.74
CA MET A 14 1.15 -22.36 -6.70
C MET A 14 1.90 -21.34 -5.83
N ILE A 15 2.34 -20.22 -6.40
CA ILE A 15 2.94 -19.12 -5.64
C ILE A 15 1.89 -18.49 -4.72
N HIS A 16 0.70 -18.19 -5.26
CA HIS A 16 -0.40 -17.58 -4.52
C HIS A 16 -0.87 -18.45 -3.34
N ASP A 17 -1.01 -19.75 -3.57
CA ASP A 17 -1.50 -20.71 -2.57
C ASP A 17 -0.39 -21.23 -1.63
N ASP A 18 0.82 -20.66 -1.72
CA ASP A 18 2.03 -21.08 -1.00
C ASP A 18 2.35 -22.59 -1.10
N VAL A 19 1.96 -23.22 -2.22
CA VAL A 19 2.23 -24.63 -2.48
C VAL A 19 3.68 -24.79 -2.94
N THR A 20 4.45 -25.64 -2.26
CA THR A 20 5.88 -25.84 -2.56
C THR A 20 6.10 -26.27 -4.01
N ILE A 21 6.84 -25.43 -4.76
CA ILE A 21 7.12 -25.64 -6.17
C ILE A 21 8.27 -26.64 -6.31
N LYS A 22 7.96 -27.78 -6.93
CA LYS A 22 8.90 -28.80 -7.42
C LYS A 22 8.35 -29.34 -8.73
N PHE A 23 9.19 -29.91 -9.60
CA PHE A 23 8.74 -30.45 -10.89
C PHE A 23 7.56 -31.43 -10.77
N HIS A 24 7.59 -32.35 -9.80
CA HIS A 24 6.48 -33.28 -9.55
C HIS A 24 5.23 -32.62 -8.93
N SER A 25 5.39 -31.52 -8.21
CA SER A 25 4.26 -30.74 -7.69
C SER A 25 3.56 -30.00 -8.83
N VAL A 26 4.31 -29.37 -9.73
CA VAL A 26 3.78 -28.68 -10.91
C VAL A 26 3.00 -29.65 -11.80
N VAL A 27 3.53 -30.86 -12.03
CA VAL A 27 2.82 -31.92 -12.78
C VAL A 27 1.46 -32.24 -12.13
N ARG A 28 1.44 -32.44 -10.81
CA ARG A 28 0.20 -32.73 -10.07
C ARG A 28 -0.80 -31.59 -10.10
N SER A 29 -0.33 -30.34 -10.03
CA SER A 29 -1.16 -29.14 -10.04
C SER A 29 -1.58 -28.68 -11.45
N SER A 30 -1.15 -29.39 -12.50
CA SER A 30 -1.40 -29.00 -13.90
C SER A 30 -2.60 -29.68 -14.57
N ASP A 31 -3.43 -30.39 -13.80
CA ASP A 31 -4.62 -31.09 -14.29
C ASP A 31 -4.37 -31.94 -15.55
N GLY A 32 -3.22 -32.62 -15.59
CA GLY A 32 -2.83 -33.51 -16.69
C GLY A 32 -2.20 -32.84 -17.91
N ALA A 33 -1.98 -31.52 -17.89
CA ALA A 33 -1.30 -30.81 -18.99
C ALA A 33 0.17 -31.25 -19.16
N PHE A 34 0.82 -31.64 -18.07
CA PHE A 34 2.11 -32.32 -18.04
C PHE A 34 1.90 -33.71 -17.44
N LYS A 35 2.38 -34.76 -18.12
CA LYS A 35 2.20 -36.15 -17.66
C LYS A 35 3.32 -36.54 -16.69
N ASN A 36 4.54 -36.10 -16.96
CA ASN A 36 5.72 -36.46 -16.18
C ASN A 36 6.61 -35.24 -15.93
N ALA A 37 7.45 -35.30 -14.89
CA ALA A 37 8.44 -34.26 -14.61
C ALA A 37 9.38 -34.03 -15.81
N SER A 38 9.63 -35.08 -16.60
CA SER A 38 10.40 -35.00 -17.85
C SER A 38 9.82 -34.02 -18.88
N ASP A 39 8.51 -33.78 -18.88
CA ASP A 39 7.86 -32.81 -19.79
C ASP A 39 8.22 -31.36 -19.46
N LEU A 40 8.69 -31.12 -18.23
CA LEU A 40 9.15 -29.85 -17.72
C LEU A 40 10.68 -29.73 -17.75
N THR A 41 11.41 -30.83 -17.52
CA THR A 41 12.88 -30.79 -17.42
C THR A 41 13.61 -30.96 -18.76
N ARG A 42 13.00 -31.62 -19.75
CA ARG A 42 13.61 -31.83 -21.08
C ARG A 42 13.58 -30.60 -21.97
N ILE A 43 12.64 -29.68 -21.74
CA ILE A 43 12.51 -28.44 -22.51
C ILE A 43 13.07 -27.31 -21.66
N ASP A 44 14.20 -26.75 -22.10
CA ASP A 44 14.96 -25.77 -21.33
C ASP A 44 14.13 -24.55 -20.91
N GLU A 45 13.26 -24.06 -21.78
CA GLU A 45 12.38 -22.93 -21.44
C GLU A 45 11.45 -23.25 -20.26
N ARG A 46 10.86 -24.44 -20.25
CA ARG A 46 9.96 -24.88 -19.16
C ARG A 46 10.73 -25.12 -17.88
N ARG A 47 11.92 -25.73 -18.00
CA ARG A 47 12.81 -25.96 -16.87
C ARG A 47 13.21 -24.65 -16.21
N LYS A 48 13.65 -23.67 -17.01
CA LYS A 48 14.02 -22.33 -16.54
C LYS A 48 12.86 -21.64 -15.82
N LYS A 49 11.64 -21.74 -16.35
CA LYS A 49 10.44 -21.16 -15.70
C LYS A 49 10.15 -21.76 -14.33
N VAL A 50 10.17 -23.09 -14.23
CA VAL A 50 9.92 -23.77 -12.94
C VAL A 50 11.00 -23.39 -11.94
N LEU A 51 12.28 -23.38 -12.34
CA LEU A 51 13.38 -22.97 -11.46
C LEU A 51 13.26 -21.50 -11.03
N ALA A 52 12.91 -20.60 -11.95
CA ALA A 52 12.69 -19.18 -11.62
C ALA A 52 11.54 -19.01 -10.62
N ALA A 53 10.45 -19.77 -10.77
CA ALA A 53 9.34 -19.76 -9.83
C ALA A 53 9.74 -20.32 -8.45
N MET A 54 10.58 -21.35 -8.39
CA MET A 54 11.15 -21.85 -7.13
C MET A 54 11.96 -20.77 -6.41
N VAL A 55 12.84 -20.06 -7.14
CA VAL A 55 13.62 -18.95 -6.56
C VAL A 55 12.68 -17.84 -6.07
N ARG A 56 11.67 -17.46 -6.86
CA ARG A 56 10.70 -16.43 -6.47
C ARG A 56 9.93 -16.82 -5.21
N GLN A 57 9.48 -18.08 -5.09
CA GLN A 57 8.81 -18.57 -3.89
C GLN A 57 9.72 -18.51 -2.67
N GLU A 58 10.99 -18.90 -2.81
CA GLU A 58 11.96 -18.84 -1.71
C GLU A 58 12.24 -17.39 -1.28
N GLN A 59 12.37 -16.46 -2.24
CA GLN A 59 12.52 -15.03 -1.95
C GLN A 59 11.30 -14.47 -1.20
N LEU A 60 10.09 -14.85 -1.60
CA LEU A 60 8.86 -14.45 -0.91
C LEU A 60 8.81 -15.01 0.51
N ARG A 61 9.11 -16.30 0.70
CA ARG A 61 9.16 -16.92 2.02
C ARG A 61 10.22 -16.31 2.91
N SER A 62 11.41 -16.06 2.36
CA SER A 62 12.49 -15.36 3.06
C SER A 62 12.12 -13.94 3.44
N ALA A 63 11.43 -13.20 2.56
CA ALA A 63 10.95 -11.85 2.87
C ALA A 63 9.85 -11.87 3.96
N LEU A 64 8.98 -12.90 3.95
CA LEU A 64 7.95 -13.09 4.95
C LEU A 64 8.52 -13.53 6.30
N SER A 65 9.57 -14.36 6.32
CA SER A 65 10.23 -14.81 7.54
C SER A 65 11.18 -13.77 8.12
N ALA A 66 11.81 -12.94 7.27
CA ALA A 66 12.62 -11.80 7.69
C ALA A 66 11.77 -10.66 8.27
N ARG A 67 10.47 -10.61 7.96
CA ARG A 67 9.54 -9.78 8.73
C ARG A 67 9.32 -10.47 10.07
N PRO A 68 9.62 -9.83 11.21
CA PRO A 68 9.18 -10.35 12.48
C PRO A 68 7.67 -10.54 12.37
N THR A 69 7.17 -11.75 12.64
CA THR A 69 5.74 -12.00 12.82
C THR A 69 5.30 -11.10 13.96
N LEU A 70 4.91 -9.87 13.63
CA LEU A 70 4.32 -8.94 14.58
C LEU A 70 3.09 -9.68 15.12
N SER A 71 3.07 -9.90 16.43
CA SER A 71 1.90 -10.52 17.06
C SER A 71 0.65 -9.76 16.64
N HIS A 72 -0.49 -10.45 16.63
CA HIS A 72 -1.79 -9.84 16.32
C HIS A 72 -1.99 -8.51 17.08
N ASP A 73 -1.56 -8.45 18.34
CA ASP A 73 -1.62 -7.24 19.17
C ASP A 73 -0.74 -6.10 18.67
N LYS A 74 0.46 -6.40 18.16
CA LYS A 74 1.34 -5.38 17.56
C LYS A 74 0.76 -4.86 16.26
N LEU A 75 0.17 -5.72 15.44
CA LEU A 75 -0.52 -5.31 14.21
C LEU A 75 -1.75 -4.45 14.53
N ALA A 76 -2.55 -4.84 15.52
CA ALA A 76 -3.70 -4.06 15.98
C ALA A 76 -3.27 -2.68 16.52
N THR A 77 -2.15 -2.61 17.24
CA THR A 77 -1.58 -1.34 17.73
C THR A 77 -1.12 -0.45 16.58
N ILE A 78 -0.44 -1.00 15.57
CA ILE A 78 0.00 -0.24 14.40
C ILE A 78 -1.21 0.26 13.61
N LEU A 79 -2.22 -0.59 13.40
CA LEU A 79 -3.44 -0.25 12.70
C LEU A 79 -4.19 0.87 13.41
N ALA A 80 -4.38 0.77 14.73
CA ALA A 80 -5.00 1.83 15.53
C ALA A 80 -4.25 3.16 15.45
N LYS A 81 -2.91 3.13 15.45
CA LYS A 81 -2.10 4.36 15.26
C LYS A 81 -2.31 4.96 13.87
N GLN A 82 -2.30 4.13 12.83
CA GLN A 82 -2.50 4.56 11.45
C GLN A 82 -3.92 5.12 11.24
N ASP A 83 -4.93 4.56 11.87
CA ASP A 83 -6.31 5.06 11.81
C ASP A 83 -6.44 6.45 12.45
N ILE A 84 -5.79 6.66 13.60
CA ILE A 84 -5.73 7.98 14.25
C ILE A 84 -5.06 9.01 13.34
N GLU A 85 -3.92 8.64 12.74
CA GLU A 85 -3.20 9.52 11.80
C GLU A 85 -4.04 9.84 10.56
N LEU A 86 -4.73 8.84 10.00
CA LEU A 86 -5.66 9.01 8.88
C LEU A 86 -6.79 9.98 9.21
N GLU A 87 -7.40 9.86 10.38
CA GLU A 87 -8.47 10.77 10.81
C GLU A 87 -7.95 12.19 11.03
N GLN A 88 -6.74 12.35 11.60
CA GLN A 88 -6.10 13.65 11.71
C GLN A 88 -5.83 14.29 10.34
N LEU A 89 -5.31 13.51 9.38
CA LEU A 89 -5.08 13.96 8.01
C LEU A 89 -6.39 14.34 7.30
N ARG A 90 -7.45 13.54 7.45
CA ARG A 90 -8.80 13.85 6.93
C ARG A 90 -9.36 15.13 7.52
N ARG A 91 -9.18 15.36 8.81
CA ARG A 91 -9.59 16.61 9.48
C ARG A 91 -8.82 17.81 8.92
N ARG A 92 -7.50 17.71 8.79
CA ARG A 92 -6.66 18.77 8.19
C ARG A 92 -7.06 19.06 6.75
N ASN A 93 -7.31 18.04 5.94
CA ASN A 93 -7.72 18.20 4.55
C ASN A 93 -9.07 18.92 4.45
N ARG A 94 -10.07 18.53 5.26
CA ARG A 94 -11.36 19.23 5.35
C ARG A 94 -11.20 20.71 5.73
N LEU A 95 -10.32 21.00 6.69
CA LEU A 95 -10.03 22.39 7.08
C LEU A 95 -9.42 23.17 5.92
N LEU A 96 -8.39 22.63 5.26
CA LEU A 96 -7.76 23.27 4.10
C LEU A 96 -8.75 23.50 2.97
N ALA A 97 -9.59 22.52 2.66
CA ALA A 97 -10.63 22.65 1.64
C ALA A 97 -11.64 23.77 1.99
N SER A 98 -12.05 23.86 3.26
CA SER A 98 -12.92 24.94 3.74
C SER A 98 -12.27 26.32 3.60
N ILE A 99 -10.98 26.44 3.94
CA ILE A 99 -10.22 27.69 3.81
C ILE A 99 -10.13 28.08 2.33
N ILE A 100 -9.73 27.15 1.46
CA ILE A 100 -9.63 27.39 0.02
C ILE A 100 -10.98 27.85 -0.55
N ARG A 101 -12.09 27.21 -0.14
CA ARG A 101 -13.43 27.63 -0.55
C ARG A 101 -13.74 29.06 -0.11
N ARG A 102 -13.51 29.39 1.17
CA ARG A 102 -13.76 30.74 1.69
C ARG A 102 -12.89 31.80 0.99
N THR A 103 -11.63 31.48 0.77
CA THR A 103 -10.68 32.35 0.06
C THR A 103 -11.10 32.60 -1.38
N THR A 104 -11.58 31.56 -2.08
CA THR A 104 -12.09 31.69 -3.46
C THR A 104 -13.41 32.47 -3.52
N GLU A 105 -14.33 32.26 -2.57
CA GLU A 105 -15.56 33.07 -2.41
C GLU A 105 -15.21 34.56 -2.23
N VAL A 106 -14.35 34.90 -1.26
CA VAL A 106 -13.92 36.29 -1.00
C VAL A 106 -13.23 36.91 -2.22
N ALA A 107 -12.36 36.15 -2.90
CA ALA A 107 -11.69 36.62 -4.11
C ALA A 107 -12.68 36.88 -5.26
N SER A 108 -13.74 36.07 -5.37
CA SER A 108 -14.78 36.24 -6.39
C SER A 108 -15.72 37.41 -6.11
N GLU A 109 -16.03 37.68 -4.84
CA GLU A 109 -16.96 38.75 -4.43
C GLU A 109 -16.32 40.14 -4.40
N GLY A 110 -15.05 40.25 -3.98
CA GLY A 110 -14.37 41.53 -3.75
C GLY A 110 -13.04 41.71 -4.48
N GLY A 111 -12.61 40.73 -5.29
CA GLY A 111 -11.33 40.76 -5.99
C GLY A 111 -10.11 40.66 -5.07
N GLN A 112 -8.92 40.96 -5.62
CA GLN A 112 -7.63 40.79 -4.93
C GLN A 112 -7.44 41.69 -3.69
N THR A 113 -8.11 42.84 -3.61
CA THR A 113 -7.96 43.77 -2.48
C THR A 113 -8.65 43.23 -1.24
N PHE A 114 -9.90 42.77 -1.38
CA PHE A 114 -10.65 42.13 -0.29
C PHE A 114 -9.99 40.83 0.17
N LEU A 115 -9.46 40.04 -0.76
CA LEU A 115 -8.71 38.84 -0.43
C LEU A 115 -7.49 39.14 0.47
N ARG A 116 -6.72 40.20 0.15
CA ARG A 116 -5.56 40.60 0.96
C ARG A 116 -5.94 41.04 2.36
N GLU A 117 -7.02 41.80 2.52
CA GLU A 117 -7.52 42.21 3.83
C GLU A 117 -8.06 41.03 4.65
N PHE A 118 -8.79 40.12 4.01
CA PHE A 118 -9.27 38.89 4.64
C PHE A 118 -8.11 38.04 5.16
N MET A 119 -7.11 37.76 4.33
CA MET A 119 -5.93 36.98 4.74
C MET A 119 -5.15 37.66 5.87
N ARG A 120 -5.02 39.00 5.85
CA ARG A 120 -4.36 39.74 6.93
C ARG A 120 -5.09 39.56 8.27
N LYS A 121 -6.42 39.63 8.27
CA LYS A 121 -7.24 39.40 9.48
C LYS A 121 -7.13 37.96 9.97
N GLN A 122 -7.08 36.98 9.08
CA GLN A 122 -6.89 35.58 9.45
C GLN A 122 -5.52 35.34 10.10
N ILE A 123 -4.46 35.99 9.61
CA ILE A 123 -3.12 35.90 10.23
C ILE A 123 -3.14 36.49 11.65
N GLN A 124 -3.75 37.66 11.86
CA GLN A 124 -3.86 38.26 13.20
C GLN A 124 -4.58 37.35 14.20
N VAL A 125 -5.70 36.74 13.78
CA VAL A 125 -6.44 35.78 14.62
C VAL A 125 -5.58 34.55 14.95
N LEU A 126 -4.77 34.07 14.00
CA LEU A 126 -3.87 32.94 14.24
C LEU A 126 -2.72 33.31 15.18
N ASP A 127 -2.15 34.50 15.05
CA ASP A 127 -1.10 35.01 15.94
C ASP A 127 -1.64 35.15 17.38
N GLU A 128 -2.84 35.70 17.55
CA GLU A 128 -3.53 35.80 18.85
C GLU A 128 -3.77 34.40 19.46
N PHE A 129 -4.23 33.45 18.66
CA PHE A 129 -4.46 32.07 19.11
C PHE A 129 -3.16 31.35 19.49
N GLU A 130 -2.06 31.62 18.78
CA GLU A 130 -0.74 31.08 19.09
C GLU A 130 -0.20 31.62 20.42
N GLU A 131 -0.38 32.92 20.68
CA GLU A 131 -0.01 33.55 21.95
C GLU A 131 -0.86 33.05 23.12
N GLU A 132 -2.16 32.85 22.93
CA GLU A 132 -3.05 32.23 23.93
C GLU A 132 -2.64 30.78 24.27
N MET A 133 -2.27 30.00 23.26
CA MET A 133 -1.79 28.62 23.43
C MET A 133 -0.45 28.57 24.18
N LYS A 134 0.45 29.54 23.95
CA LYS A 134 1.71 29.66 24.71
C LYS A 134 1.46 30.07 26.17
N ALA A 135 0.59 31.05 26.40
CA ALA A 135 0.25 31.53 27.75
C ALA A 135 -0.55 30.50 28.59
N GLY A 136 -1.35 29.64 27.94
CA GLY A 136 -2.11 28.57 28.59
C GLY A 136 -1.27 27.33 28.95
N GLY A 137 -0.05 27.19 28.42
CA GLY A 137 0.85 26.07 28.68
C GLY A 137 1.76 26.24 29.91
N GLU A 138 1.74 27.42 30.57
CA GLU A 138 2.56 27.73 31.75
C GLU A 138 1.81 27.57 33.10
N ARG A 139 0.66 26.87 33.13
CA ARG A 139 -0.10 26.58 34.35
C ARG A 139 -0.22 25.08 34.64
#